data_AF-A0A947DWP9-F1
#
_entry.id   AF-A0A947DWP9-F1
#
_cell.length_a   1.000
_cell.length_b   1.000
_cell.length_c   1.000
_cell.angle_alpha   90.00
_cell.angle_beta   90.00
_cell.angle_gamma   90.00
#
_symmetry.space_group_name_H-M   'P 1'
#
loop_
_entity.id
_entity.type
_entity.pdbx_description
1 polymer ?
#
loop_
_entity_poly.entity_id
_entity_poly.type
_entity_poly.pdbx_seq_one_letter_code
_entity_poly.pdbx_strand_id
1 'polypeptide(L)'
;MLVRNLSGWGWVVAGALVLPACSVFQTTPPVQKAPVAAEPASAPKVVLVPAPPPPPDPADVAARRFLSYHEQLRQMSPTDLANEITRLNGVVSVTATAAPADAVLELSLALAQQRSPGDLARAVALLEPISKSSAPELAPWQPLARLLLGRVAEQRRLEDLLAREVAQRREQQRTLQQLNEKLEALKAIERSMTTRPPGGGSVPAAPSASAPPAAPRAP
;
A
#
# COMPACT_ATOMS: atom_id res chain seq x y z
N MET A 1 33.02 -43.98 -0.15
CA MET A 1 32.11 -43.09 0.61
C MET A 1 32.00 -41.77 -0.13
N LEU A 2 30.91 -41.56 -0.88
CA LEU A 2 30.61 -40.29 -1.52
C LEU A 2 29.08 -40.13 -1.52
N VAL A 3 28.53 -39.63 -0.42
CA VAL A 3 27.10 -39.30 -0.31
C VAL A 3 26.96 -37.82 -0.64
N ARG A 4 26.44 -37.55 -1.85
CA ARG A 4 26.10 -36.21 -2.33
C ARG A 4 24.84 -35.71 -1.63
N ASN A 5 24.96 -34.51 -1.09
CA ASN A 5 23.93 -33.75 -0.39
C ASN A 5 22.85 -33.32 -1.40
N LEU A 6 21.63 -33.85 -1.26
CA LEU A 6 20.42 -33.35 -1.92
C LEU A 6 19.61 -32.56 -0.90
N SER A 7 19.46 -31.25 -1.10
CA SER A 7 18.38 -30.47 -0.48
C SER A 7 17.97 -29.30 -1.37
N GLY A 8 17.40 -29.65 -2.53
CA GLY A 8 16.54 -28.73 -3.29
C GLY A 8 15.09 -29.01 -2.91
N TRP A 9 14.45 -28.10 -2.18
CA TRP A 9 13.00 -28.05 -2.03
C TRP A 9 12.51 -26.67 -2.46
N GLY A 10 12.38 -26.52 -3.78
CA GLY A 10 11.51 -25.53 -4.37
C GLY A 10 10.09 -26.10 -4.38
N TRP A 11 9.15 -25.38 -3.79
CA TRP A 11 7.73 -25.57 -4.07
C TRP A 11 7.24 -24.34 -4.81
N VAL A 12 7.23 -24.49 -6.14
CA VAL A 12 6.38 -23.74 -7.06
C VAL A 12 4.95 -24.16 -6.76
N VAL A 13 4.11 -23.24 -6.28
CA VAL A 13 2.65 -23.44 -6.28
C VAL A 13 2.06 -22.58 -7.37
N ALA A 14 1.51 -23.30 -8.35
CA ALA A 14 0.87 -22.84 -9.55
C ALA A 14 -0.36 -21.98 -9.27
N GLY A 15 -0.54 -20.97 -10.11
CA GLY A 15 -1.74 -20.14 -10.16
C GLY A 15 -2.94 -20.93 -10.64
N ALA A 16 -4.04 -20.81 -9.89
CA ALA A 16 -5.38 -21.18 -10.33
C ALA A 16 -6.19 -19.89 -10.49
N LEU A 17 -6.23 -19.38 -11.72
CA LEU A 17 -7.10 -18.30 -12.15
C LEU A 17 -8.50 -18.89 -12.35
N VAL A 18 -9.44 -18.63 -11.45
CA VAL A 18 -10.85 -18.97 -11.65
C VAL A 18 -11.63 -17.66 -11.83
N LEU A 19 -12.08 -17.44 -13.05
CA LEU A 19 -13.02 -16.38 -13.44
C LEU A 19 -14.45 -16.90 -13.22
N PRO A 20 -15.25 -16.30 -12.32
CA PRO A 20 -16.70 -16.45 -12.39
C PRO A 20 -17.26 -15.33 -13.26
N ALA A 21 -17.42 -15.62 -14.56
CA ALA A 21 -18.31 -14.87 -15.43
C ALA A 21 -19.75 -15.31 -15.14
N CYS A 22 -20.47 -14.60 -14.28
CA CYS A 22 -21.93 -14.74 -14.18
C CYS A 22 -22.58 -13.60 -14.95
N SER A 23 -22.99 -13.96 -16.15
CA SER A 23 -23.81 -13.21 -17.09
C SER A 23 -25.14 -12.78 -16.48
N VAL A 24 -25.44 -11.51 -16.71
CA VAL A 24 -26.71 -10.81 -16.66
C VAL A 24 -27.92 -11.72 -16.96
N PHE A 25 -28.82 -11.86 -15.99
CA PHE A 25 -30.19 -12.31 -16.21
C PHE A 25 -31.00 -11.15 -16.79
N GLN A 26 -31.21 -11.15 -18.11
CA GLN A 26 -32.30 -10.39 -18.72
C GLN A 26 -33.54 -11.27 -18.75
N THR A 27 -34.55 -10.90 -17.97
CA THR A 27 -35.89 -11.46 -18.05
C THR A 27 -36.60 -10.82 -19.26
N THR A 28 -36.77 -11.58 -20.33
CA THR A 28 -37.69 -11.25 -21.41
C THR A 28 -39.08 -11.77 -21.04
N PRO A 29 -40.15 -10.96 -21.09
CA PRO A 29 -41.51 -11.47 -21.01
C PRO A 29 -41.89 -12.18 -22.33
N PRO A 30 -42.76 -13.21 -22.28
CA PRO A 30 -43.12 -13.99 -23.46
C PRO A 30 -43.93 -13.15 -24.44
N VAL A 31 -43.44 -13.07 -25.68
CA VAL A 31 -44.20 -12.54 -26.83
C VAL A 31 -45.31 -13.53 -27.18
N GLN A 32 -46.55 -13.07 -27.06
CA GLN A 32 -47.73 -13.77 -27.51
C GLN A 32 -47.81 -13.68 -29.05
N LYS A 33 -47.63 -14.81 -29.74
CA LYS A 33 -48.14 -15.06 -31.11
C LYS A 33 -49.64 -15.36 -30.98
N ALA A 34 -50.59 -14.96 -31.82
CA ALA A 34 -50.69 -14.54 -33.23
C ALA A 34 -52.13 -13.90 -33.40
N PRO A 35 -52.77 -13.72 -34.58
CA PRO A 35 -52.32 -13.88 -35.97
C PRO A 35 -52.87 -12.82 -36.99
N VAL A 36 -52.42 -12.99 -38.24
CA VAL A 36 -53.06 -12.67 -39.55
C VAL A 36 -53.26 -11.19 -40.01
N ALA A 37 -52.44 -10.87 -41.02
CA ALA A 37 -52.70 -10.16 -42.28
C ALA A 37 -53.39 -8.78 -42.32
N ALA A 38 -52.61 -7.79 -42.77
CA ALA A 38 -52.98 -6.90 -43.88
C ALA A 38 -51.71 -6.29 -44.51
N GLU A 39 -51.50 -6.55 -45.79
CA GLU A 39 -50.51 -5.89 -46.68
C GLU A 39 -51.12 -4.58 -47.23
N PRO A 40 -50.34 -3.66 -47.83
CA PRO A 40 -49.69 -2.54 -47.17
C PRO A 40 -50.36 -1.21 -47.54
N ALA A 41 -50.71 -0.39 -46.55
CA ALA A 41 -50.89 1.04 -46.79
C ALA A 41 -49.53 1.71 -46.61
N SER A 42 -49.03 2.34 -47.67
CA SER A 42 -47.81 3.15 -47.67
C SER A 42 -47.96 4.35 -46.72
N ALA A 43 -47.70 4.11 -45.43
CA ALA A 43 -47.53 5.19 -44.48
C ALA A 43 -46.18 5.88 -44.75
N PRO A 44 -46.12 7.22 -44.72
CA PRO A 44 -44.85 7.92 -44.86
C PRO A 44 -43.90 7.42 -43.76
N LYS A 45 -42.69 6.99 -44.16
CA LYS A 45 -41.61 6.67 -43.22
C LYS A 45 -41.30 7.96 -42.44
N VAL A 46 -41.85 8.07 -41.23
CA VAL A 46 -41.41 9.05 -40.26
C VAL A 46 -39.99 8.65 -39.91
N VAL A 47 -39.02 9.35 -40.49
CA VAL A 47 -37.61 9.26 -40.07
C VAL A 47 -37.59 9.77 -38.63
N LEU A 48 -37.62 8.85 -37.66
CA LEU A 48 -37.26 9.18 -36.29
C LEU A 48 -35.80 9.63 -36.36
N VAL A 49 -35.58 10.95 -36.31
CA VAL A 49 -34.26 11.48 -35.97
C VAL A 49 -33.94 10.90 -34.60
N PRO A 50 -32.88 10.07 -34.45
CA PRO A 50 -32.54 9.52 -33.16
C PRO A 50 -32.25 10.70 -32.22
N ALA A 51 -32.98 10.75 -31.10
CA ALA A 51 -32.77 11.77 -30.09
C ALA A 51 -31.29 11.74 -29.67
N PRO A 52 -30.65 12.91 -29.46
CA PRO A 52 -29.28 12.95 -29.00
C PRO A 52 -29.14 12.16 -27.69
N PRO A 53 -28.04 11.40 -27.52
CA PRO A 53 -27.84 10.61 -26.31
C PRO A 53 -27.89 11.53 -25.08
N PRO A 54 -28.46 11.06 -23.95
CA PRO A 54 -28.49 11.85 -22.72
C PRO A 54 -27.06 12.19 -22.28
N PRO A 55 -26.86 13.36 -21.63
CA PRO A 55 -25.56 13.72 -21.08
C PRO A 55 -25.11 12.66 -20.05
N PRO A 56 -23.80 12.39 -19.96
CA PRO A 56 -23.28 11.39 -19.03
C PRO A 56 -23.52 11.81 -17.57
N ASP A 57 -23.77 10.83 -16.70
CA ASP A 57 -23.94 11.05 -15.26
C ASP A 57 -22.65 11.67 -14.68
N PRO A 58 -22.74 12.78 -13.91
CA PRO A 58 -21.57 13.39 -13.28
C PRO A 58 -20.78 12.42 -12.39
N ALA A 59 -21.44 11.47 -11.73
CA ALA A 59 -20.76 10.44 -10.93
C ALA A 59 -19.92 9.49 -11.79
N ASP A 60 -20.42 9.11 -12.97
CA ASP A 60 -19.69 8.27 -13.93
C ASP A 60 -18.45 9.00 -14.47
N VAL A 61 -18.58 10.29 -14.77
CA VAL A 61 -17.46 11.12 -15.24
C VAL A 61 -16.40 11.24 -14.15
N ALA A 62 -16.81 11.54 -12.91
CA ALA A 62 -15.93 11.63 -11.75
C ALA A 62 -15.17 10.32 -11.50
N ALA A 63 -15.86 9.17 -11.55
CA ALA A 63 -15.27 7.85 -11.37
C ALA A 63 -14.25 7.51 -12.47
N ARG A 64 -14.60 7.74 -13.74
CA ARG A 64 -13.68 7.49 -14.87
C ARG A 64 -12.42 8.34 -14.76
N ARG A 65 -12.55 9.63 -14.42
CA ARG A 65 -11.42 10.52 -14.22
C ARG A 65 -10.52 10.02 -13.08
N PHE A 66 -11.11 9.74 -11.92
CA PHE A 66 -10.38 9.23 -10.75
C PHE A 66 -9.61 7.94 -11.05
N LEU A 67 -10.23 6.98 -11.73
CA LEU A 67 -9.58 5.73 -12.12
C LEU A 67 -8.46 5.94 -13.13
N SER A 68 -8.67 6.81 -14.13
CA SER A 68 -7.64 7.15 -15.12
C SER A 68 -6.42 7.79 -14.45
N TYR A 69 -6.64 8.67 -13.47
CA TYR A 69 -5.58 9.32 -12.71
C TYR A 69 -4.84 8.33 -11.79
N HIS A 70 -5.56 7.39 -11.17
CA HIS A 70 -4.90 6.33 -10.40
C HIS A 70 -3.94 5.49 -11.25
N GLU A 71 -4.35 5.14 -12.47
CA GLU A 71 -3.49 4.38 -13.37
C GLU A 71 -2.24 5.18 -13.80
N GLN A 72 -2.38 6.49 -14.03
CA GLN A 72 -1.24 7.37 -14.30
C GLN A 72 -0.27 7.41 -13.12
N LEU A 73 -0.77 7.56 -11.89
CA LEU A 73 0.07 7.58 -10.69
C LEU A 73 0.84 6.27 -10.46
N ARG A 74 0.27 5.13 -10.86
CA ARG A 74 0.98 3.84 -10.79
C ARG A 74 2.19 3.76 -11.71
N GLN A 75 2.24 4.57 -12.76
CA GLN A 75 3.30 4.60 -13.75
C GLN A 75 4.36 5.66 -13.45
N MET A 76 4.12 6.56 -12.48
CA MET A 76 5.06 7.62 -12.11
C MET A 76 6.26 7.08 -11.33
N SER A 77 7.42 7.71 -11.53
CA SER A 77 8.58 7.49 -10.67
C SER A 77 8.36 8.12 -9.27
N PRO A 78 9.12 7.72 -8.24
CA PRO A 78 9.02 8.33 -6.91
C PRO A 78 9.29 9.85 -6.92
N THR A 79 10.16 10.33 -7.81
CA THR A 79 10.46 11.75 -7.96
C THR A 79 9.30 12.50 -8.60
N ASP A 80 8.71 11.94 -9.66
CA ASP A 80 7.55 12.55 -10.33
C ASP A 80 6.33 12.57 -9.42
N LEU A 81 6.13 11.51 -8.62
CA LEU A 81 5.07 11.46 -7.62
C LEU A 81 5.24 12.56 -6.56
N ALA A 82 6.46 12.81 -6.09
CA ALA A 82 6.72 13.90 -5.14
C ALA A 82 6.45 15.30 -5.75
N ASN A 83 6.81 15.48 -7.02
CA ASN A 83 6.52 16.71 -7.76
C ASN A 83 5.01 16.91 -7.94
N GLU A 84 4.28 15.84 -8.27
CA GLU A 84 2.83 15.85 -8.43
C GLU A 84 2.10 16.16 -7.13
N ILE A 85 2.54 15.57 -6.01
CA ILE A 85 2.05 15.91 -4.66
C ILE A 85 2.27 17.41 -4.39
N THR A 86 3.44 17.96 -4.73
CA THR A 86 3.74 19.38 -4.55
C THR A 86 2.82 20.27 -5.39
N ARG A 87 2.59 19.90 -6.66
CA ARG A 87 1.67 20.61 -7.57
C ARG A 87 0.24 20.62 -7.01
N LEU A 88 -0.28 19.47 -6.61
CA LEU A 88 -1.63 19.31 -6.06
C LEU A 88 -1.80 20.03 -4.73
N ASN A 89 -0.77 20.01 -3.87
CA ASN A 89 -0.75 20.82 -2.65
C ASN A 89 -0.91 22.31 -2.95
N GLY A 90 -0.26 22.81 -4.01
CA GLY A 90 -0.46 24.18 -4.47
C GLY A 90 -1.92 24.47 -4.80
N VAL A 91 -2.57 23.60 -5.59
CA VAL A 91 -3.98 23.76 -5.98
C VAL A 91 -4.92 23.76 -4.78
N VAL A 92 -4.76 22.78 -3.88
CA VAL A 92 -5.61 22.61 -2.69
C VAL A 92 -5.38 23.75 -1.68
N SER A 93 -4.13 24.21 -1.51
CA SER A 93 -3.80 25.28 -0.57
C SER A 93 -4.18 26.67 -1.08
N VAL A 94 -4.01 26.96 -2.38
CA VAL A 94 -4.39 28.26 -2.97
C VAL A 94 -5.90 28.47 -2.85
N THR A 95 -6.66 27.38 -2.95
CA THR A 95 -8.12 27.41 -2.95
C THR A 95 -8.71 27.10 -1.57
N ALA A 96 -8.00 27.40 -0.47
CA ALA A 96 -8.29 26.92 0.89
C ALA A 96 -9.76 27.04 1.36
N THR A 97 -10.53 27.99 0.83
CA THR A 97 -11.95 28.18 1.18
C THR A 97 -12.91 27.29 0.37
N ALA A 98 -12.48 26.75 -0.78
CA ALA A 98 -13.28 25.91 -1.68
C ALA A 98 -12.41 25.05 -2.61
N ALA A 99 -11.51 24.23 -2.04
CA ALA A 99 -10.66 23.37 -2.85
C ALA A 99 -11.54 22.41 -3.69
N PRO A 100 -11.25 22.28 -5.00
CA PRO A 100 -12.11 21.48 -5.87
C PRO A 100 -11.96 20.00 -5.51
N ALA A 101 -13.09 19.29 -5.44
CA ALA A 101 -13.17 17.95 -4.86
C ALA A 101 -12.31 16.92 -5.61
N ASP A 102 -12.15 17.10 -6.93
CA ASP A 102 -11.26 16.33 -7.78
C ASP A 102 -9.80 16.46 -7.32
N ALA A 103 -9.29 17.68 -7.13
CA ALA A 103 -7.91 17.91 -6.70
C ALA A 103 -7.65 17.35 -5.29
N VAL A 104 -8.63 17.43 -4.39
CA VAL A 104 -8.53 16.85 -3.04
C VAL A 104 -8.45 15.32 -3.09
N LEU A 105 -9.27 14.68 -3.92
CA LEU A 105 -9.22 13.23 -4.14
C LEU A 105 -7.92 12.79 -4.83
N GLU A 106 -7.49 13.51 -5.87
CA GLU A 106 -6.24 13.27 -6.60
C GLU A 106 -5.04 13.40 -5.65
N LEU A 107 -4.99 14.44 -4.81
CA LEU A 107 -3.95 14.62 -3.79
C LEU A 107 -3.96 13.48 -2.78
N SER A 108 -5.14 13.13 -2.26
CA SER A 108 -5.27 12.08 -1.25
C SER A 108 -4.80 10.72 -1.79
N LEU A 109 -5.08 10.45 -3.07
CA LEU A 109 -4.64 9.23 -3.73
C LEU A 109 -3.12 9.22 -4.02
N ALA A 110 -2.53 10.36 -4.38
CA ALA A 110 -1.09 10.52 -4.51
C ALA A 110 -0.36 10.33 -3.18
N LEU A 111 -0.88 10.91 -2.08
CA LEU A 111 -0.36 10.72 -0.72
C LEU A 111 -0.43 9.24 -0.30
N ALA A 112 -1.54 8.56 -0.61
CA ALA A 112 -1.68 7.13 -0.33
C ALA A 112 -0.67 6.27 -1.11
N GLN A 113 -0.33 6.67 -2.35
CA GLN A 113 0.64 5.99 -3.19
C GLN A 113 2.07 6.07 -2.62
N GLN A 114 2.42 7.17 -1.95
CA GLN A 114 3.74 7.40 -1.35
C GLN A 114 3.99 6.52 -0.10
N ARG A 115 2.93 6.02 0.57
CA ARG A 115 3.01 5.12 1.74
C ARG A 115 3.81 5.65 2.92
N SER A 116 3.77 6.97 3.12
CA SER A 116 4.37 7.64 4.27
C SER A 116 3.31 7.78 5.36
N PRO A 117 3.60 7.43 6.63
CA PRO A 117 2.58 7.38 7.67
C PRO A 117 1.96 8.75 7.97
N GLY A 118 2.75 9.83 7.85
CA GLY A 118 2.25 11.20 7.97
C GLY A 118 1.31 11.58 6.82
N ASP A 119 1.61 11.11 5.61
CA ASP A 119 0.82 11.39 4.41
C ASP A 119 -0.51 10.63 4.42
N LEU A 120 -0.55 9.40 4.96
CA LEU A 120 -1.80 8.66 5.13
C LEU A 120 -2.76 9.36 6.10
N ALA A 121 -2.25 9.85 7.24
CA ALA A 121 -3.07 10.59 8.20
C ALA A 121 -3.62 11.88 7.57
N ARG A 122 -2.81 12.56 6.77
CA ARG A 122 -3.21 13.76 6.02
C ARG A 122 -4.28 13.45 4.97
N ALA A 123 -4.13 12.36 4.21
CA ALA A 123 -5.11 11.93 3.22
C ALA A 123 -6.49 11.67 3.86
N VAL A 124 -6.54 11.02 5.03
CA VAL A 124 -7.79 10.82 5.77
C VAL A 124 -8.43 12.17 6.14
N ALA A 125 -7.65 13.10 6.68
CA ALA A 125 -8.14 14.42 7.07
C ALA A 125 -8.73 15.22 5.90
N LEU A 126 -8.18 15.06 4.69
CA LEU A 126 -8.66 15.71 3.47
C LEU A 126 -9.96 15.10 2.93
N LEU A 127 -10.16 13.79 3.08
CA LEU A 127 -11.31 13.08 2.53
C LEU A 127 -12.55 13.11 3.44
N GLU A 128 -12.35 13.22 4.76
CA GLU A 128 -13.42 13.20 5.76
C GLU A 128 -14.51 14.29 5.54
N PRO A 129 -14.16 15.54 5.19
CA PRO A 129 -15.17 16.58 4.92
C PRO A 129 -16.00 16.26 3.66
N ILE A 130 -15.37 15.71 2.61
CA ILE A 130 -16.05 15.36 1.37
C ILE A 130 -17.05 14.22 1.61
N SER A 131 -16.64 13.19 2.37
CA SER A 131 -17.47 12.01 2.60
C SER A 131 -18.73 12.28 3.43
N LYS A 132 -18.68 13.30 4.30
CA LYS A 132 -19.74 13.72 5.23
C LYS A 132 -20.54 14.95 4.79
N SER A 133 -20.10 15.68 3.76
CA SER A 133 -20.79 16.89 3.31
C SER A 133 -22.20 16.59 2.80
N SER A 134 -23.09 17.58 2.87
CA SER A 134 -24.42 17.53 2.23
C SER A 134 -24.49 18.44 0.99
N ALA A 135 -23.36 19.01 0.55
CA ALA A 135 -23.32 19.90 -0.60
C ALA A 135 -23.57 19.12 -1.91
N PRO A 136 -24.48 19.60 -2.80
CA PRO A 136 -24.84 18.88 -4.02
C PRO A 136 -23.68 18.73 -5.00
N GLU A 137 -22.75 19.69 -5.02
CA GLU A 137 -21.53 19.66 -5.83
C GLU A 137 -20.56 18.54 -5.44
N LEU A 138 -20.63 18.06 -4.20
CA LEU A 138 -19.80 16.98 -3.69
C LEU A 138 -20.46 15.60 -3.84
N ALA A 139 -21.77 15.56 -4.09
CA ALA A 139 -22.53 14.31 -4.18
C ALA A 139 -21.91 13.28 -5.17
N PRO A 140 -21.41 13.66 -6.36
CA PRO A 140 -20.76 12.72 -7.28
C PRO A 140 -19.47 12.09 -6.72
N TRP A 141 -18.78 12.77 -5.81
CA TRP A 141 -17.46 12.40 -5.29
C TRP A 141 -17.53 11.63 -3.97
N GLN A 142 -18.64 11.73 -3.23
CA GLN A 142 -18.85 11.06 -1.95
C GLN A 142 -18.59 9.54 -1.94
N PRO A 143 -19.13 8.74 -2.86
CA PRO A 143 -18.89 7.30 -2.83
C PRO A 143 -17.41 6.96 -3.01
N LEU A 144 -16.70 7.71 -3.87
CA LEU A 144 -15.25 7.56 -4.07
C LEU A 144 -14.46 7.96 -2.83
N ALA A 145 -14.83 9.06 -2.17
CA ALA A 145 -14.19 9.50 -0.92
C ALA A 145 -14.35 8.45 0.19
N ARG A 146 -15.54 7.86 0.36
CA ARG A 146 -15.78 6.79 1.34
C ARG A 146 -14.98 5.52 1.02
N LEU A 147 -14.92 5.12 -0.25
CA LEU A 147 -14.11 3.99 -0.69
C LEU A 147 -12.63 4.24 -0.39
N LEU A 148 -12.11 5.41 -0.75
CA LEU A 148 -10.71 5.75 -0.54
C LEU A 148 -10.35 5.87 0.95
N LEU A 149 -11.24 6.41 1.79
CA LEU A 149 -11.09 6.44 3.24
C LEU A 149 -10.90 5.03 3.82
N GLY A 150 -11.78 4.09 3.44
CA GLY A 150 -11.64 2.69 3.86
C GLY A 150 -10.30 2.08 3.44
N ARG A 151 -9.89 2.31 2.19
CA ARG A 151 -8.60 1.84 1.67
C ARG A 151 -7.40 2.41 2.45
N VAL A 152 -7.37 3.72 2.68
CA VAL A 152 -6.25 4.39 3.37
C VAL A 152 -6.17 3.96 4.84
N ALA A 153 -7.31 3.76 5.50
CA ALA A 153 -7.35 3.26 6.88
C ALA A 153 -6.77 1.84 6.98
N GLU A 154 -7.15 0.93 6.06
CA GLU A 154 -6.58 -0.41 6.01
C GLU A 154 -5.08 -0.39 5.68
N GLN A 155 -4.66 0.48 4.76
CA GLN A 155 -3.24 0.64 4.44
C GLN A 155 -2.42 1.04 5.68
N ARG A 156 -2.91 2.02 6.46
CA ARG A 156 -2.24 2.43 7.70
C ARG A 156 -2.16 1.29 8.71
N ARG A 157 -3.24 0.52 8.87
CA ARG A 157 -3.26 -0.66 9.76
C ARG A 157 -2.21 -1.70 9.34
N LEU A 158 -2.06 -1.95 8.04
CA LEU A 158 -1.07 -2.87 7.50
C LEU A 158 0.37 -2.38 7.71
N GLU A 159 0.61 -1.07 7.53
CA GLU A 159 1.91 -0.45 7.79
C GLU A 159 2.29 -0.55 9.28
N ASP A 160 1.33 -0.34 10.19
CA ASP A 160 1.52 -0.48 11.64
C ASP A 160 1.88 -1.93 12.02
N LEU A 161 1.22 -2.93 11.40
CA LEU A 161 1.55 -4.34 11.62
C LEU A 161 2.94 -4.69 11.09
N LEU A 162 3.31 -4.20 9.90
CA LEU A 162 4.63 -4.40 9.32
C LEU A 162 5.72 -3.82 10.24
N ALA A 163 5.51 -2.61 10.76
CA ALA A 163 6.45 -1.97 11.67
C ALA A 163 6.68 -2.81 12.94
N ARG A 164 5.62 -3.38 13.52
CA ARG A 164 5.70 -4.28 14.69
C ARG A 164 6.48 -5.55 14.38
N GLU A 165 6.19 -6.19 13.25
CA GLU A 165 6.89 -7.40 12.80
C GLU A 165 8.40 -7.16 12.58
N VAL A 166 8.76 -6.03 11.96
CA VAL A 166 10.17 -5.65 11.76
C VAL A 166 10.88 -5.42 13.10
N ALA A 167 10.21 -4.78 14.06
CA ALA A 167 10.77 -4.59 15.39
C ALA A 167 10.99 -5.92 16.12
N GLN A 168 10.01 -6.83 16.07
CA GLN A 168 10.12 -8.16 16.67
C GLN A 168 11.25 -8.99 16.06
N ARG A 169 11.38 -8.98 14.72
CA ARG A 169 12.47 -9.69 14.04
C ARG A 169 13.85 -9.18 14.43
N ARG A 170 14.01 -7.86 14.56
CA ARG A 170 15.28 -7.26 15.02
C ARG A 170 15.61 -7.69 16.44
N GLU A 171 14.63 -7.75 17.32
CA GLU A 171 14.83 -8.19 18.70
C GLU A 171 15.22 -9.67 18.77
N GLN A 172 14.53 -10.55 18.03
CA GLN A 172 14.89 -11.96 17.92
C GLN A 172 16.31 -12.16 17.37
N GLN A 173 16.72 -11.37 16.37
CA GLN A 173 18.08 -11.41 15.84
C GLN A 173 19.13 -11.03 16.90
N ARG A 174 18.86 -10.02 17.75
CA ARG A 174 19.74 -9.66 18.87
C ARG A 174 19.83 -10.79 19.88
N THR A 175 18.70 -11.40 20.24
CA THR A 175 18.69 -12.55 21.16
C THR A 175 19.50 -13.71 20.59
N LEU A 176 19.37 -14.02 19.29
CA LEU A 176 20.16 -15.06 18.63
C LEU A 176 21.66 -14.76 18.66
N GLN A 177 22.06 -13.51 18.42
CA GLN A 177 23.46 -13.09 18.51
C GLN A 177 24.01 -13.29 19.92
N GLN A 178 23.28 -12.86 20.94
CA GLN A 178 23.66 -13.05 22.35
C GLN A 178 23.78 -14.55 22.73
N LEU A 179 22.87 -15.39 22.23
CA LEU A 179 22.94 -16.83 22.45
C LEU A 179 24.16 -17.45 21.75
N ASN A 180 24.48 -16.99 20.54
CA ASN A 180 25.66 -17.45 19.81
C ASN A 180 26.96 -17.04 20.51
N GLU A 181 27.05 -15.81 21.01
CA GLU A 181 28.18 -15.34 21.82
C GLU A 181 28.38 -16.21 23.07
N LYS A 182 27.29 -16.57 23.76
CA LYS A 182 27.35 -17.49 24.91
C LYS A 182 27.84 -18.88 24.51
N LEU A 183 27.35 -19.43 23.39
CA LEU A 183 27.82 -20.73 22.91
C LEU A 183 29.30 -20.71 22.55
N GLU A 184 29.78 -19.66 21.88
CA GLU A 184 31.20 -19.51 21.57
C GLU A 184 32.05 -19.33 22.84
N ALA A 185 31.56 -18.60 23.84
CA ALA A 185 32.23 -18.49 25.14
C ALA A 185 32.32 -19.85 25.85
N LEU A 186 31.25 -20.66 25.83
CA LEU A 186 31.27 -22.01 26.40
C LEU A 186 32.23 -22.94 25.65
N LYS A 187 32.25 -22.88 24.31
CA LYS A 187 33.24 -23.63 23.50
C LYS A 187 34.68 -23.21 23.80
N ALA A 188 34.93 -21.92 24.05
CA ALA A 188 36.26 -21.45 24.42
C ALA A 188 36.70 -21.99 25.79
N ILE A 189 35.76 -22.12 26.75
CA ILE A 189 36.02 -22.77 28.04
C ILE A 189 36.35 -24.24 27.83
N GLU A 190 35.55 -24.98 27.05
CA GLU A 190 35.81 -26.38 26.73
C GLU A 190 37.22 -26.59 26.13
N ARG A 191 37.60 -25.76 25.14
CA ARG A 191 38.93 -25.82 24.54
C ARG A 191 40.04 -25.53 25.54
N SER A 192 39.87 -24.55 26.43
CA SER A 192 40.91 -24.24 27.43
C SER A 192 41.04 -25.32 28.52
N MET A 193 39.96 -26.04 28.83
CA MET A 193 40.00 -27.18 29.75
C MET A 193 40.67 -28.42 29.15
N THR A 194 40.40 -28.74 27.88
CA THR A 194 41.00 -29.92 27.22
C THR A 194 42.46 -29.70 26.80
N THR A 195 42.86 -28.46 26.50
CA THR A 195 44.22 -28.15 26.00
C THR A 195 45.24 -27.90 27.12
N ARG A 196 44.94 -28.24 28.39
CA ARG A 196 45.94 -28.12 29.47
C ARG A 196 47.13 -29.05 29.16
N PRO A 197 48.34 -28.53 28.86
CA PRO A 197 49.50 -29.38 28.60
C PRO A 197 49.87 -30.12 29.89
N PRO A 198 50.35 -31.37 29.83
CA PRO A 198 51.02 -31.98 30.98
C PRO A 198 52.36 -31.25 31.18
N GLY A 199 52.39 -30.33 32.14
CA GLY A 199 53.61 -29.71 32.65
C GLY A 199 53.95 -28.35 32.03
N GLY A 200 54.14 -27.36 32.90
CA GLY A 200 54.65 -26.04 32.51
C GLY A 200 54.01 -24.92 33.32
N GLY A 201 54.36 -24.82 34.60
CA GLY A 201 54.02 -23.66 35.41
C GLY A 201 54.68 -22.40 34.85
N SER A 202 53.89 -21.39 34.53
CA SER A 202 54.34 -20.01 34.46
C SER A 202 53.18 -19.12 34.89
N VAL A 203 53.32 -18.54 36.09
CA VAL A 203 52.42 -17.53 36.65
C VAL A 203 52.49 -16.26 35.78
N PRO A 204 51.36 -15.64 35.38
CA PRO A 204 51.41 -14.36 34.70
C PRO A 204 51.64 -13.24 35.72
N ALA A 205 52.66 -12.42 35.47
CA ALA A 205 52.94 -11.20 36.22
C ALA A 205 51.81 -10.18 36.04
N ALA A 206 51.36 -9.59 37.16
CA ALA A 206 50.33 -8.56 37.19
C ALA A 206 50.82 -7.24 36.52
N PRO A 207 49.96 -6.51 35.79
CA PRO A 207 50.33 -5.21 35.25
C PRO A 207 50.25 -4.12 36.34
N SER A 208 51.31 -3.34 36.46
CA SER A 208 51.41 -2.17 37.32
C SER A 208 50.39 -1.10 36.93
N ALA A 209 49.66 -0.57 37.93
CA ALA A 209 48.73 0.53 37.77
C ALA A 209 49.44 1.83 37.37
N SER A 210 49.08 2.39 36.23
CA SER A 210 49.46 3.74 35.79
C SER A 210 48.48 4.78 36.37
N ALA A 211 49.04 5.77 37.07
CA ALA A 211 48.36 6.90 37.71
C ALA A 211 47.53 7.77 36.73
N PRO A 212 46.51 8.50 37.21
CA PRO A 212 45.66 9.35 36.36
C PRO A 212 46.34 10.70 36.04
N PRO A 213 46.14 11.27 34.82
CA PRO A 213 46.61 12.62 34.51
C PRO A 213 45.67 13.70 35.06
N ALA A 214 46.28 14.78 35.55
CA ALA A 214 45.61 15.96 36.09
C ALA A 214 44.87 16.78 35.02
N ALA A 215 43.73 17.35 35.40
CA ALA A 215 42.91 18.22 34.57
C ALA A 215 43.54 19.61 34.36
N PRO A 216 43.46 20.21 33.15
CA PRO A 216 43.77 21.63 32.98
C PRO A 216 42.53 22.51 33.19
N ARG A 217 42.72 23.57 33.99
CA ARG A 217 41.80 24.71 34.17
C ARG A 217 41.71 25.54 32.89
N ALA A 218 40.49 25.96 32.55
CA ALA A 218 40.20 26.94 31.50
C ALA A 218 40.48 28.38 31.98
N PRO A 219 40.78 29.31 31.06
CA PRO A 219 40.28 30.68 31.09
C PRO A 219 38.96 30.82 30.32
#